data_AF-A0A382JLT0-F1
#
_entry.id   AF-A0A382JLT0-F1
#
_cell.length_a   1.000
_cell.length_b   1.000
_cell.length_c   1.000
_cell.angle_alpha   90.00
_cell.angle_beta   90.00
_cell.angle_gamma   90.00
#
_symmetry.space_group_name_H-M   'P 1'
#
loop_
_entity.id
_entity.type
_entity.pdbx_description
1 polymer ?
#
loop_
_entity_poly.entity_id
_entity_poly.type
_entity_poly.pdbx_seq_one_letter_code
_entity_poly.pdbx_strand_id
1 'polypeptide(L)' 'MYEIRIKSDNMDKSLKDHYQTMLDTINEKIEKNQIFRRYFNRRLGESEICPSCDKVMSSHGNDQALQCMRNFVEK' A
#
# COMPACT_ATOMS: atom_id res chain seq x y z
N MET A 1 -17.16 29.64 31.03
CA MET A 1 -16.75 29.79 29.61
C MET A 1 -15.32 29.32 29.29
N TYR A 2 -14.47 29.02 30.28
CA TYR A 2 -13.09 28.55 30.04
C TYR A 2 -13.00 27.05 29.68
N GLU A 3 -13.82 26.21 30.30
CA GLU A 3 -13.82 24.75 30.08
C GLU A 3 -14.32 24.33 28.69
N ILE A 4 -15.18 25.13 28.06
CA ILE A 4 -15.72 24.85 26.71
C ILE A 4 -14.64 25.04 25.65
N ARG A 5 -13.76 26.05 25.80
CA ARG A 5 -12.64 26.29 24.87
C ARG A 5 -11.61 25.15 24.93
N ILE A 6 -11.24 24.71 26.14
CA ILE A 6 -10.25 23.62 26.32
C ILE A 6 -10.76 22.29 25.74
N LYS A 7 -12.06 21.99 25.86
CA LYS A 7 -12.66 20.78 25.23
C LYS A 7 -12.72 20.88 23.70
N SER A 8 -13.02 22.06 23.15
CA SER A 8 -13.02 22.31 21.70
C SER A 8 -11.62 22.14 21.09
N ASP A 9 -10.60 22.74 21.70
CA ASP A 9 -9.22 22.68 21.21
C ASP A 9 -8.64 21.25 21.27
N ASN A 10 -9.04 20.47 22.29
CA ASN A 10 -8.63 19.08 22.42
C ASN A 10 -9.35 18.15 21.42
N MET A 11 -10.61 18.40 21.07
CA MET A 11 -11.29 17.65 20.01
C MET A 11 -10.68 17.95 18.64
N ASP A 12 -10.30 19.20 18.38
CA ASP A 12 -9.69 19.62 17.11
C ASP A 12 -8.29 18.99 16.94
N LYS A 13 -7.53 18.90 18.02
CA LYS A 13 -6.27 18.12 18.07
C LYS A 13 -6.49 16.64 17.81
N SER A 14 -7.44 16.01 18.52
CA SER A 14 -7.72 14.58 18.35
C SER A 14 -8.16 14.24 16.92
N LEU A 15 -8.92 15.12 16.27
CA LEU A 15 -9.37 14.93 14.90
C LEU A 15 -8.20 15.05 13.92
N LYS A 16 -7.31 16.03 14.13
CA LYS A 16 -6.10 16.22 13.33
C LYS A 16 -5.15 15.03 13.45
N ASP A 17 -4.93 14.52 14.66
CA ASP A 17 -4.08 13.36 14.90
C ASP A 17 -4.66 12.09 14.24
N HIS A 18 -5.99 11.95 14.26
CA HIS A 18 -6.67 10.87 13.57
C HIS A 18 -6.48 10.93 12.03
N TYR A 19 -6.63 12.12 11.44
CA TYR A 19 -6.37 12.31 10.01
C TYR A 19 -4.90 12.08 9.66
N GLN A 20 -3.96 12.54 10.49
CA GLN A 20 -2.54 12.31 10.27
C GLN A 20 -2.20 10.82 10.27
N THR A 21 -2.76 10.06 11.23
CA THR A 21 -2.57 8.60 11.30
C THR A 21 -3.11 7.89 10.05
N MET A 22 -4.26 8.32 9.53
CA MET A 22 -4.79 7.78 8.27
C MET A 22 -3.87 8.11 7.08
N LEU A 23 -3.37 9.34 6.98
CA LEU A 23 -2.44 9.74 5.93
C LEU A 23 -1.14 8.94 5.98
N ASP A 24 -0.59 8.72 7.17
CA ASP A 24 0.62 7.92 7.38
C ASP A 24 0.38 6.46 6.96
N THR A 25 -0.76 5.88 7.33
CA THR A 25 -1.16 4.53 6.90
C THR A 25 -1.31 4.42 5.37
N ILE A 26 -1.86 5.44 4.73
CA ILE A 26 -1.99 5.50 3.27
C ILE A 26 -0.61 5.61 2.62
N ASN A 27 0.26 6.46 3.15
CA ASN A 27 1.61 6.65 2.67
C ASN A 27 2.44 5.37 2.77
N GLU A 28 2.39 4.65 3.91
CA GLU A 28 3.05 3.35 4.06
C GLU A 28 2.57 2.32 3.01
N LYS A 29 1.26 2.28 2.72
CA LYS A 29 0.71 1.40 1.68
C LYS A 29 1.19 1.81 0.28
N ILE A 30 1.30 3.10 0.01
CA ILE A 30 1.82 3.63 -1.27
C ILE A 30 3.30 3.29 -1.42
N GLU A 31 4.12 3.51 -0.39
CA GLU A 31 5.55 3.20 -0.41
C GLU A 31 5.81 1.71 -0.63
N LYS A 32 5.09 0.85 0.10
CA LYS A 32 5.13 -0.61 -0.12
C LYS A 32 4.78 -0.96 -1.57
N ASN A 33 3.71 -0.37 -2.12
CA ASN A 33 3.32 -0.58 -3.52
C ASN A 33 4.35 -0.06 -4.52
N GLN A 34 5.05 1.04 -4.23
CA GLN A 34 6.10 1.58 -5.10
C GLN A 34 7.36 0.71 -5.08
N ILE A 35 7.83 0.30 -3.90
CA ILE A 35 8.94 -0.64 -3.75
C ILE A 35 8.60 -1.95 -4.48
N PHE A 36 7.37 -2.42 -4.31
CA PHE A 36 6.85 -3.60 -4.97
C PHE A 36 6.88 -3.48 -6.50
N ARG A 37 6.38 -2.37 -7.06
CA ARG A 37 6.44 -2.10 -8.50
C ARG A 37 7.87 -2.02 -9.03
N ARG A 38 8.80 -1.41 -8.30
CA ARG A 38 10.21 -1.32 -8.71
C ARG A 38 10.88 -2.68 -8.74
N TYR A 39 10.70 -3.47 -7.69
CA TYR A 39 11.22 -4.83 -7.62
C TYR A 39 10.66 -5.71 -8.74
N PHE A 40 9.36 -5.58 -9.02
CA PHE A 40 8.70 -6.38 -10.05
C PHE A 40 9.02 -5.93 -11.47
N ASN A 41 9.09 -4.64 -11.76
CA ASN A 41 9.54 -4.15 -13.08
C ASN A 41 10.97 -4.59 -13.39
N ARG A 42 11.82 -4.74 -12.37
CA ARG A 42 13.14 -5.34 -12.52
C ARG A 42 13.05 -6.82 -12.85
N ARG A 43 12.19 -7.58 -12.16
CA ARG A 43 11.97 -9.02 -12.36
C ARG A 43 11.24 -9.39 -13.65
N LEU A 44 10.26 -8.61 -14.10
CA LEU A 44 9.56 -8.79 -15.37
C LEU A 44 10.49 -8.64 -16.58
N GLY A 45 11.61 -7.92 -16.42
CA GLY A 45 12.64 -7.81 -17.45
C GLY A 45 13.51 -9.07 -17.59
N GLU A 46 13.53 -9.92 -16.57
CA GLU A 46 14.22 -11.21 -16.58
C GLU A 46 13.13 -12.30 -16.73
N SER A 47 13.40 -13.36 -17.49
CA SER A 47 12.40 -14.40 -17.78
C SER A 47 12.10 -15.25 -16.54
N GLU A 48 11.36 -14.69 -15.59
CA GLU A 48 11.03 -15.31 -14.31
C GLU A 48 9.66 -16.01 -14.33
N ILE A 49 9.50 -16.96 -13.40
CA ILE A 49 8.27 -17.69 -13.13
C ILE A 49 7.49 -16.94 -12.04
N CYS A 50 6.18 -16.82 -12.20
CA CYS A 50 5.27 -16.21 -11.23
C CYS A 50 5.29 -16.99 -9.91
N PRO A 51 5.62 -16.38 -8.76
CA PRO A 51 5.65 -17.07 -7.48
C PRO A 51 4.25 -17.42 -6.93
N SER A 52 3.18 -16.89 -7.53
CA SER A 52 1.80 -17.18 -7.12
C SER A 52 1.12 -18.27 -7.95
N CYS A 53 1.48 -18.45 -9.22
CA CYS A 53 0.77 -19.37 -10.12
C CYS A 53 1.69 -20.25 -10.97
N ASP A 54 3.00 -20.20 -10.73
CA ASP A 54 4.05 -21.00 -11.36
C ASP A 54 4.09 -20.93 -12.91
N LYS A 55 3.50 -19.88 -13.50
CA LYS A 55 3.57 -19.61 -14.94
C LYS A 55 4.62 -18.56 -15.26
N VAL A 56 5.23 -18.65 -16.45
CA VAL A 56 6.19 -17.65 -16.92
C VAL A 56 5.56 -16.25 -16.91
N MET A 57 6.28 -15.24 -16.44
CA MET A 57 5.75 -13.89 -16.30
C MET A 57 5.36 -13.26 -17.64
N SER A 58 6.01 -13.63 -18.74
CA SER A 58 5.62 -13.22 -20.10
C SER A 58 4.22 -13.69 -20.53
N SER A 59 3.66 -14.70 -19.86
CA SER A 59 2.28 -15.15 -20.10
C SER A 59 1.22 -14.33 -19.36
N HIS A 60 1.63 -13.42 -18.46
CA HIS A 60 0.69 -12.58 -17.72
C HIS A 60 0.43 -11.27 -18.47
N GLY A 61 -0.85 -10.92 -18.59
CA GLY A 61 -1.22 -9.51 -18.79
C GLY A 61 -0.92 -8.71 -17.52
N ASN A 62 -0.79 -7.38 -17.64
CA ASN A 62 -0.49 -6.48 -16.52
C ASN A 62 -1.44 -6.69 -15.31
N ASP A 63 -2.73 -6.88 -15.58
CA ASP A 63 -3.74 -7.09 -14.52
C ASP A 63 -3.63 -8.46 -13.85
N GLN A 64 -3.35 -9.51 -14.62
CA GLN A 64 -3.12 -10.86 -14.06
C GLN A 64 -1.85 -10.90 -13.21
N ALA A 65 -0.77 -10.23 -13.66
CA ALA A 65 0.44 -10.09 -12.88
C ALA A 65 0.15 -9.39 -11.54
N LEU A 66 -0.58 -8.27 -11.56
CA LEU A 66 -1.02 -7.55 -10.36
C LEU A 66 -1.84 -8.42 -9.40
N GLN A 67 -2.72 -9.27 -9.92
CA GLN A 67 -3.61 -10.11 -9.10
C GLN A 67 -2.90 -11.30 -8.48
N CYS A 68 -2.05 -11.99 -9.24
CA CYS A 68 -1.12 -13.00 -8.70
C CYS A 68 -0.23 -12.42 -7.60
N MET A 69 0.19 -11.17 -7.78
CA MET A 69 1.01 -10.47 -6.81
C MET A 69 0.28 -10.12 -5.51
N ARG A 70 -0.99 -9.69 -5.58
CA ARG A 70 -1.81 -9.53 -4.36
C ARG A 70 -1.93 -10.84 -3.59
N ASN A 71 -2.19 -11.94 -4.31
CA ASN A 71 -2.28 -13.27 -3.71
C ASN A 71 -0.97 -13.74 -3.07
N PHE A 72 0.19 -13.32 -3.59
CA PHE A 72 1.49 -13.63 -2.98
C PHE A 72 1.74 -12.86 -1.68
N VAL A 73 1.32 -11.59 -1.60
CA VAL A 73 1.49 -10.75 -0.40
C VAL A 73 0.47 -11.09 0.69
N GLU A 74 -0.71 -11.58 0.32
CA GLU A 74 -1.75 -12.03 1.26
C GLU A 74 -1.50 -13.43 1.84
N LYS A 75 -0.57 -14.22 1.25
CA LYS A 75 -0.09 -15.49 1.80
C LYS A 75 0.98 -15.29 2.87
#